data_AF-A0A5K0VJ88-F1
#
_entry.id   AF-A0A5K0VJ88-F1
#
_cell.length_a   1.000
_cell.length_b   1.000
_cell.length_c   1.000
_cell.angle_alpha   90.00
_cell.angle_beta   90.00
_cell.angle_gamma   90.00
#
_symmetry.space_group_name_H-M   'P 1'
#
loop_
_entity.id
_entity.type
_entity.pdbx_description
1 polymer ?
#
loop_
_entity_poly.entity_id
_entity_poly.type
_entity_poly.pdbx_seq_one_letter_code
_entity_poly.pdbx_strand_id
1 'polypeptide(L)' 'MTTLDVSRAELALLVAYLNKAEARDKICRAIQYGSKFVSNGEPGTAQNVDKSTSLARKVFRLFK' A
#
# COMPACT_ATOMS: atom_id res chain seq x y z
N MET A 1 -22.83 20.21 -8.05
CA MET A 1 -22.10 18.94 -7.91
C MET A 1 -22.86 18.11 -6.89
N THR A 2 -23.38 16.95 -7.26
CA THR A 2 -24.11 16.10 -6.29
C THR A 2 -23.11 15.37 -5.39
N THR A 3 -23.54 14.89 -4.23
CA THR A 3 -22.70 14.09 -3.31
C THR A 3 -22.08 12.87 -4.02
N LEU A 4 -22.83 12.26 -4.93
CA LEU A 4 -22.39 11.15 -5.78
C LEU A 4 -21.26 11.56 -6.73
N ASP A 5 -21.30 12.78 -7.28
CA ASP A 5 -20.23 13.28 -8.16
C ASP A 5 -18.93 13.54 -7.40
N VAL A 6 -19.03 13.99 -6.14
CA VAL A 6 -17.87 14.17 -5.25
C VAL A 6 -17.23 12.82 -4.93
N SER A 7 -18.01 11.82 -4.52
CA SER A 7 -17.46 10.48 -4.24
C SER A 7 -16.82 9.84 -5.48
N ARG A 8 -17.38 10.05 -6.67
CA ARG A 8 -16.75 9.59 -7.92
C ARG A 8 -15.40 10.26 -8.18
N ALA A 9 -15.29 11.57 -7.93
CA ALA A 9 -14.04 12.30 -8.08
C ALA A 9 -12.97 11.82 -7.09
N GLU A 10 -13.34 11.57 -5.84
CA GLU A 10 -12.43 11.01 -4.81
C GLU A 10 -11.93 9.61 -5.18
N LEU A 11 -12.80 8.74 -5.67
CA LEU A 11 -12.42 7.41 -6.15
C LEU A 11 -11.49 7.50 -7.36
N ALA A 12 -11.76 8.40 -8.32
CA ALA A 12 -10.90 8.62 -9.48
C ALA A 12 -9.50 9.12 -9.05
N LEU A 13 -9.44 10.01 -8.06
CA LEU A 13 -8.19 10.48 -7.48
C LEU A 13 -7.41 9.33 -6.81
N LEU A 14 -8.09 8.47 -6.06
CA LEU A 14 -7.48 7.30 -5.43
C LEU A 14 -6.90 6.33 -6.47
N VAL A 15 -7.65 6.05 -7.54
CA VAL A 15 -7.17 5.21 -8.66
C VAL A 15 -5.94 5.84 -9.31
N ALA A 16 -5.98 7.13 -9.61
CA ALA A 16 -4.84 7.85 -10.18
C ALA A 16 -3.60 7.82 -9.27
N TYR A 17 -3.80 7.93 -7.95
CA TYR A 17 -2.74 7.83 -6.96
C TYR A 17 -2.15 6.41 -6.92
N LEU A 18 -2.99 5.37 -6.85
CA LEU A 18 -2.57 3.98 -6.79
C LEU A 18 -1.91 3.48 -8.07
N ASN A 19 -2.16 4.10 -9.23
CA ASN A 19 -1.45 3.77 -10.47
C ASN A 19 0.04 4.16 -10.43
N LYS A 20 0.43 5.11 -9.58
CA LYS A 20 1.84 5.50 -9.44
C LYS A 20 2.64 4.42 -8.71
N ALA A 21 3.71 3.94 -9.32
CA ALA A 21 4.58 2.92 -8.73
C ALA A 21 5.14 3.33 -7.35
N GLU A 22 5.51 4.61 -7.19
CA GLU A 22 6.01 5.14 -5.91
C GLU A 22 4.96 5.16 -4.79
N ALA A 23 3.70 5.45 -5.13
CA ALA A 23 2.61 5.43 -4.15
C ALA A 23 2.38 4.02 -3.61
N ARG A 24 2.38 3.02 -4.51
CA ARG A 24 2.26 1.60 -4.13
C ARG A 24 3.45 1.13 -3.29
N ASP A 25 4.67 1.55 -3.62
CA ASP A 25 5.86 1.23 -2.81
C ASP A 25 5.74 1.77 -1.37
N LYS A 26 5.31 3.03 -1.22
CA LYS A 26 5.10 3.67 0.08
C LYS A 26 4.00 2.97 0.89
N ILE A 27 2.90 2.58 0.26
CA ILE A 27 1.82 1.82 0.92
C ILE A 27 2.33 0.47 1.42
N CYS A 28 3.04 -0.30 0.59
CA CYS A 28 3.64 -1.56 1.03
C CYS A 28 4.57 -1.36 2.22
N ARG A 29 5.34 -0.26 2.24
CA ARG A 29 6.22 0.05 3.38
C ARG A 29 5.44 0.41 4.64
N ALA A 30 4.34 1.16 4.52
CA ALA A 30 3.44 1.45 5.64
C ALA A 30 2.83 0.16 6.22
N ILE A 31 2.42 -0.79 5.37
CA ILE A 31 1.90 -2.10 5.81
C ILE A 31 2.97 -2.88 6.59
N GLN A 32 4.22 -2.89 6.12
CA GLN A 32 5.33 -3.54 6.83
C GLN A 32 5.52 -2.96 8.23
N TYR A 33 5.54 -1.62 8.34
CA TYR A 33 5.71 -0.96 9.64
C TYR A 33 4.51 -1.16 10.56
N GLY A 34 3.29 -0.98 10.04
CA GLY A 34 2.06 -1.21 10.81
C GLY A 34 1.97 -2.64 11.32
N SER A 35 2.34 -3.62 10.49
CA SER A 35 2.33 -5.01 10.90
C SER A 35 3.35 -5.32 12.01
N LYS A 36 4.55 -4.73 11.96
CA LYS A 36 5.57 -4.87 13.00
C LYS A 36 5.16 -4.19 14.30
N PHE A 37 4.48 -3.04 14.19
CA PHE A 37 3.94 -2.32 15.34
C PHE A 37 2.86 -3.13 16.05
N VAL A 38 1.89 -3.67 15.30
CA VAL A 38 0.80 -4.50 15.85
C VAL A 38 1.32 -5.80 16.48
N SER A 39 2.38 -6.41 15.93
CA SER A 39 2.96 -7.62 16.49
C SER A 39 3.94 -7.38 17.64
N ASN A 40 4.14 -6.13 18.08
CA ASN A 40 5.16 -5.77 19.08
C ASN A 40 6.57 -6.29 18.74
N GLY A 41 6.89 -6.40 17.45
CA GLY A 41 8.16 -6.97 16.98
C GLY A 41 8.26 -8.50 16.99
N GLU A 42 7.24 -9.22 17.49
CA GLU A 42 7.26 -10.68 17.53
C GLU A 42 7.15 -11.29 16.11
N PRO A 43 7.92 -12.36 15.83
CA PRO A 43 7.84 -13.08 14.57
C PRO A 43 6.53 -13.87 14.46
N GLY A 44 6.07 -14.12 13.22
CA GLY A 44 4.80 -14.79 12.94
C GLY A 44 4.07 -14.14 11.78
N THR A 45 2.80 -13.75 11.98
CA THR A 45 1.98 -13.09 10.95
C THR A 45 2.66 -11.85 10.38
N ALA A 46 3.32 -11.04 11.22
CA ALA A 46 4.03 -9.85 10.75
C ALA A 46 5.22 -10.16 9.83
N GLN A 47 5.91 -11.27 10.07
CA GLN A 47 7.00 -11.71 9.20
C GLN A 47 6.47 -12.19 7.84
N ASN A 48 5.32 -12.86 7.81
CA ASN A 48 4.67 -13.27 6.55
C ASN A 48 4.19 -12.07 5.73
N VAL A 49 3.66 -11.04 6.41
CA VAL A 49 3.31 -9.76 5.79
C VAL A 49 4.54 -9.06 5.23
N ASP A 50 5.65 -9.02 5.99
CA ASP A 50 6.91 -8.39 5.55
C ASP A 50 7.48 -9.07 4.29
N LYS A 51 7.46 -10.41 4.25
CA LYS A 51 7.89 -11.20 3.08
C LYS A 51 7.03 -10.90 1.85
N SER A 52 5.71 -11.00 1.99
CA SER A 52 4.77 -10.84 0.87
C SER A 52 4.79 -9.43 0.30
N THR A 53 4.81 -8.42 1.17
CA THR A 53 4.90 -7.01 0.75
C THR A 53 6.26 -6.67 0.16
N SER A 54 7.36 -7.25 0.64
CA SER A 54 8.69 -7.02 0.05
C SER A 54 8.80 -7.58 -1.36
N LEU A 55 8.18 -8.74 -1.64
CA LEU A 55 8.08 -9.27 -3.00
C LEU A 55 7.24 -8.35 -3.90
N ALA A 56 6.09 -7.88 -3.43
CA ALA A 56 5.23 -6.96 -4.18
C ALA A 56 5.95 -5.65 -4.54
N ARG A 57 6.77 -5.11 -3.63
CA ARG A 57 7.57 -3.89 -3.87
C ARG A 57 8.60 -4.05 -4.99
N LYS A 58 9.14 -5.25 -5.20
CA LYS A 58 10.13 -5.51 -6.26
C LYS A 58 9.54 -5.22 -7.65
N VAL A 59 8.27 -5.55 -7.87
CA VAL A 59 7.56 -5.25 -9.13
C VAL A 59 7.51 -3.75 -9.39
N PHE A 60 7.14 -2.94 -8.38
CA PHE A 60 7.06 -1.48 -8.55
C PHE A 60 8.41 -0.82 -8.78
N ARG A 61 9.51 -1.42 -8.30
CA ARG A 61 10.86 -0.88 -8.47
C ARG A 61 11.48 -1.24 -9.83
N LEU A 62 11.12 -2.38 -10.40
CA LEU A 62 11.63 -2.85 -11.69
C LEU A 62 10.85 -2.27 -12.89
N PHE A 63 9.55 -2.00 -12.73
CA PHE A 63 8.70 -1.42 -13.77
C PHE A 63 8.57 0.12 -13.64
N LYS A 64 9.62 0.80 -13.16
CA LYS A 64 9.63 2.25 -12.94
C LYS A 64 10.08 3.00 -14.19
#